data_AF-A0A4S4BRM8-F1
#
_entry.id   AF-A0A4S4BRM8-F1
#
_cell.length_a   1.000
_cell.length_b   1.000
_cell.length_c   1.000
_cell.angle_alpha   90.00
_cell.angle_beta   90.00
_cell.angle_gamma   90.00
#
_symmetry.space_group_name_H-M   'P 1'
#
loop_
_entity.id
_entity.type
_entity.pdbx_description
1 polymer ?
#
loop_
_entity_poly.entity_id
_entity_poly.type
_entity_poly.pdbx_seq_one_letter_code
_entity_poly.pdbx_strand_id
1 'polypeptide(L)'
;MREPHWHPNSWELDVIVSGEAMISIVDPDTKKLHNYKAKPGQVVFIPMAWWHWIRPITEKLHLHLFFNNDQFETAEGSDTLRLTPPKVFHAAYGVDKEKIAEALSPIKESVVIGPPSKDSIHSRANDTEKVNNHDGEILININNRTIDL
;
A
#
# COMPACT_ATOMS: atom_id res chain seq x y z
N MET A 1 -3.32 7.61 4.87
CA MET A 1 -3.63 7.25 3.47
C MET A 1 -2.71 6.11 3.08
N ARG A 2 -3.23 5.08 2.41
CA ARG A 2 -2.38 4.12 1.70
C ARG A 2 -1.84 4.86 0.45
N GLU A 3 -0.53 5.04 0.34
CA GLU A 3 0.08 5.82 -0.74
C GLU A 3 -0.21 5.23 -2.14
N PRO A 4 -0.04 6.01 -3.22
CA PRO A 4 -0.09 5.47 -4.58
C PRO A 4 0.88 4.30 -4.79
N HIS A 5 0.39 3.21 -5.35
CA HIS A 5 1.16 1.98 -5.58
C HIS A 5 0.50 1.08 -6.62
N TRP A 6 1.17 -0.01 -6.95
CA TRP A 6 0.59 -1.11 -7.71
C TRP A 6 1.18 -2.44 -7.26
N HIS A 7 0.47 -3.52 -7.57
CA HIS A 7 0.89 -4.90 -7.31
C HIS A 7 1.25 -5.61 -8.62
N PRO A 8 2.54 -5.82 -8.95
CA PRO A 8 2.94 -6.39 -10.22
C PRO A 8 2.45 -7.82 -10.48
N ASN A 9 2.18 -8.59 -9.41
CA ASN A 9 1.93 -10.02 -9.47
C ASN A 9 0.63 -10.46 -8.74
N SER A 10 -0.23 -9.51 -8.36
CA SER A 10 -1.52 -9.80 -7.72
C SER A 10 -2.58 -8.74 -8.04
N TRP A 11 -3.85 -9.14 -8.04
CA TRP A 11 -4.98 -8.22 -7.90
C TRP A 11 -5.31 -8.00 -6.42
N GLU A 12 -6.07 -6.95 -6.13
CA GLU A 12 -6.49 -6.60 -4.76
C GLU A 12 -8.02 -6.43 -4.66
N LEU A 13 -8.59 -6.85 -3.53
CA LEU A 13 -9.96 -6.60 -3.13
C LEU A 13 -10.00 -5.83 -1.81
N ASP A 14 -10.58 -4.63 -1.84
CA ASP A 14 -10.74 -3.78 -0.67
C ASP A 14 -12.14 -4.00 -0.09
N VAL A 15 -12.24 -4.67 1.06
CA VAL A 15 -13.51 -4.91 1.75
C VAL A 15 -13.66 -3.94 2.92
N ILE A 16 -14.64 -3.04 2.85
CA ILE A 16 -14.86 -2.03 3.90
C ILE A 16 -15.60 -2.65 5.09
N VAL A 17 -14.93 -2.67 6.26
CA VAL A 17 -15.48 -3.21 7.51
C VAL A 17 -16.21 -2.12 8.30
N SER A 18 -15.59 -0.95 8.48
CA SER A 18 -16.23 0.21 9.12
C SER A 18 -15.63 1.53 8.61
N GLY A 19 -16.39 2.63 8.69
CA GLY A 19 -16.01 3.91 8.09
C GLY A 19 -16.28 3.97 6.58
N GLU A 20 -15.77 5.02 5.93
CA GLU A 20 -15.87 5.19 4.47
C GLU A 20 -14.47 5.48 3.88
N ALA A 21 -14.21 4.94 2.70
CA ALA A 21 -12.95 5.11 1.97
C ALA A 21 -13.22 5.72 0.58
N MET A 22 -12.24 6.44 0.06
CA MET A 22 -12.10 6.67 -1.37
C MET A 22 -10.95 5.83 -1.90
N ILE A 23 -11.25 4.94 -2.83
CA ILE A 23 -10.28 4.17 -3.59
C ILE A 23 -10.21 4.78 -4.98
N SER A 24 -9.03 5.20 -5.40
CA SER A 24 -8.82 5.85 -6.69
C SER A 24 -7.89 5.00 -7.53
N ILE A 25 -8.26 4.74 -8.79
CA ILE A 25 -7.57 3.79 -9.67
C ILE A 25 -7.34 4.45 -11.03
N VAL A 26 -6.10 4.40 -11.51
CA VAL A 26 -5.75 4.78 -12.89
C VAL A 26 -5.94 3.57 -13.78
N ASP A 27 -6.89 3.69 -14.72
CA ASP A 27 -7.24 2.65 -15.67
C ASP A 27 -6.33 2.74 -16.91
N PRO A 28 -5.41 1.77 -17.12
CA PRO A 28 -4.49 1.77 -18.24
C PRO A 28 -5.19 1.53 -19.59
N ASP A 29 -6.36 0.88 -19.60
CA ASP A 29 -7.09 0.56 -20.83
C ASP A 29 -7.84 1.80 -21.34
N THR A 30 -8.56 2.48 -20.45
CA THR A 30 -9.38 3.65 -20.80
C THR A 30 -8.66 4.98 -20.61
N LYS A 31 -7.50 4.98 -19.93
CA LYS A 31 -6.72 6.18 -19.56
C LYS A 31 -7.50 7.16 -18.69
N LYS A 32 -8.42 6.64 -17.87
CA LYS A 32 -9.26 7.42 -16.97
C LYS A 32 -8.87 7.19 -15.52
N LEU A 33 -9.15 8.18 -14.70
CA LEU A 33 -9.11 8.05 -13.24
C LEU A 33 -10.52 7.69 -12.75
N HIS A 34 -10.64 6.54 -12.11
CA HIS A 34 -11.86 6.15 -11.41
C HIS A 34 -11.74 6.47 -9.94
N ASN A 35 -12.85 6.91 -9.33
CA ASN A 35 -12.93 7.24 -7.91
C ASN A 35 -14.12 6.51 -7.29
N TYR A 36 -13.86 5.55 -6.43
CA TYR A 36 -14.86 4.74 -5.77
C TYR A 36 -14.98 5.15 -4.31
N LYS A 37 -16.10 5.77 -3.97
CA LYS A 37 -16.49 5.99 -2.57
C LYS A 37 -17.16 4.73 -2.04
N ALA A 38 -16.50 4.03 -1.13
CA ALA A 38 -16.97 2.78 -0.55
C ALA A 38 -17.36 2.93 0.92
N LYS A 39 -18.44 2.24 1.32
CA LYS A 39 -19.06 2.21 2.64
C LYS A 39 -19.02 0.79 3.23
N PRO A 40 -19.32 0.59 4.53
CA PRO A 40 -19.26 -0.73 5.15
C PRO A 40 -20.08 -1.78 4.39
N GLY A 41 -19.48 -2.96 4.18
CA GLY A 41 -20.05 -4.06 3.41
C GLY A 41 -19.85 -3.96 1.89
N GLN A 42 -19.29 -2.86 1.38
CA GLN A 42 -18.95 -2.72 -0.04
C GLN A 42 -17.51 -3.18 -0.30
N VAL A 43 -17.27 -3.57 -1.56
CA VAL A 43 -15.99 -4.07 -2.03
C VAL A 43 -15.55 -3.29 -3.26
N VAL A 44 -14.26 -2.96 -3.36
CA VAL A 44 -13.64 -2.43 -4.58
C VAL A 44 -12.62 -3.43 -5.09
N PHE A 45 -12.70 -3.78 -6.37
CA PHE A 45 -11.72 -4.64 -7.04
C PHE A 45 -10.71 -3.79 -7.80
N ILE A 46 -9.43 -4.06 -7.58
CA ILE A 46 -8.29 -3.42 -8.22
C ILE A 46 -7.57 -4.48 -9.05
N PRO A 47 -7.56 -4.37 -10.39
CA PRO A 47 -6.87 -5.34 -11.24
C PRO A 47 -5.36 -5.33 -11.01
N MET A 48 -4.72 -6.46 -11.32
CA MET A 48 -3.28 -6.63 -11.19
C MET A 48 -2.51 -5.56 -11.96
N ALA A 49 -1.48 -5.00 -11.31
CA ALA A 49 -0.60 -3.95 -11.80
C ALA A 49 -1.27 -2.60 -12.10
N TRP A 50 -2.50 -2.34 -11.63
CA TRP A 50 -3.14 -1.04 -11.79
C TRP A 50 -2.70 -0.07 -10.69
N TRP A 51 -2.30 1.14 -11.07
CA TRP A 51 -1.87 2.18 -10.14
C TRP A 51 -3.06 2.75 -9.36
N HIS A 52 -2.99 2.70 -8.03
CA HIS A 52 -4.12 3.07 -7.18
C HIS A 52 -3.68 3.56 -5.79
N TRP A 53 -4.60 4.18 -5.05
CA TRP A 53 -4.40 4.63 -3.67
C TRP A 53 -5.71 4.62 -2.89
N ILE A 54 -5.59 4.56 -1.55
CA ILE A 54 -6.74 4.46 -0.64
C ILE A 54 -6.65 5.56 0.40
N ARG A 55 -7.66 6.42 0.46
CA ARG A 55 -7.77 7.44 1.52
C ARG A 55 -9.03 7.26 2.36
N PRO A 56 -8.93 7.44 3.69
CA PRO A 56 -10.12 7.54 4.51
C PRO A 56 -10.94 8.78 4.14
N ILE A 57 -12.27 8.64 4.18
CA ILE A 57 -13.24 9.74 4.13
C ILE A 57 -13.71 10.06 5.55
N THR A 58 -13.81 9.05 6.42
CA THR A 58 -14.13 9.18 7.84
C THR A 58 -12.88 9.10 8.70
N GLU A 59 -12.92 9.71 9.89
CA GLU A 59 -11.80 9.71 10.86
C GLU A 59 -11.30 8.31 11.22
N LYS A 60 -12.21 7.34 11.31
CA LYS A 60 -11.88 5.92 11.51
C LYS A 60 -12.32 5.14 10.29
N LEU A 61 -11.39 4.42 9.70
CA LEU A 61 -11.61 3.50 8.59
C LEU A 61 -10.96 2.17 8.97
N HIS A 62 -11.70 1.09 8.81
CA HIS A 62 -11.20 -0.27 8.89
C HIS A 62 -11.62 -1.00 7.61
N LEU A 63 -10.64 -1.58 6.92
CA LEU A 63 -10.83 -2.38 5.72
C LEU A 63 -9.91 -3.60 5.76
N HIS A 64 -10.29 -4.65 5.04
CA HIS A 64 -9.44 -5.80 4.76
C HIS A 64 -9.04 -5.76 3.30
N LEU A 65 -7.76 -6.04 3.03
CA LEU A 65 -7.21 -6.15 1.69
C LEU A 65 -6.96 -7.63 1.42
N PHE A 66 -7.46 -8.13 0.29
CA PHE A 66 -7.25 -9.51 -0.12
C PHE A 66 -6.50 -9.54 -1.45
N PHE A 67 -5.54 -10.44 -1.54
CA PHE A 67 -4.73 -10.66 -2.74
C PHE A 67 -4.92 -12.10 -3.22
N ASN A 68 -4.82 -12.32 -4.53
CA ASN A 68 -4.87 -13.67 -5.10
C ASN A 68 -3.53 -14.41 -5.13
N ASN A 69 -2.50 -13.78 -4.61
CA ASN A 69 -1.17 -14.32 -4.51
C ASN A 69 -0.71 -14.10 -3.07
N ASP A 70 -0.30 -15.17 -2.40
CA ASP A 70 0.18 -15.14 -1.02
C ASP A 70 1.59 -14.54 -0.91
N GLN A 71 2.34 -14.52 -2.01
CA GLN A 71 3.61 -13.82 -2.19
C GLN A 71 3.43 -12.57 -3.07
N PHE A 72 2.44 -11.74 -2.75
CA PHE A 72 2.22 -10.51 -3.50
C PHE A 72 3.40 -9.53 -3.36
N GLU A 73 3.70 -8.85 -4.45
CA GLU A 73 4.70 -7.80 -4.53
C GLU A 73 4.01 -6.44 -4.57
N THR A 74 4.71 -5.41 -4.09
CA THR A 74 4.21 -4.05 -4.11
C THR A 74 5.28 -3.11 -4.63
N ALA A 75 4.93 -2.30 -5.62
CA ALA A 75 5.76 -1.20 -6.09
C ALA A 75 5.23 0.11 -5.52
N GLU A 76 5.96 0.67 -4.56
CA GLU A 76 5.58 1.88 -3.86
C GLU A 76 5.80 3.13 -4.70
N GLY A 77 4.87 4.08 -4.59
CA GLY A 77 4.95 5.34 -5.31
C GLY A 77 6.06 6.25 -4.80
N SER A 78 6.30 6.27 -3.50
CA SER A 78 7.45 6.96 -2.90
C SER A 78 8.77 6.50 -3.51
N ASP A 79 8.93 5.18 -3.72
CA ASP A 79 10.14 4.60 -4.31
C ASP A 79 10.23 4.92 -5.79
N THR A 80 9.13 4.75 -6.52
CA THR A 80 9.03 5.12 -7.93
C THR A 80 9.41 6.58 -8.15
N LEU A 81 8.94 7.49 -7.31
CA LEU A 81 9.24 8.91 -7.40
C LEU A 81 10.68 9.23 -6.99
N ARG A 82 11.13 8.79 -5.81
CA ARG A 82 12.45 9.19 -5.26
C ARG A 82 13.63 8.52 -5.98
N LEU A 83 13.44 7.30 -6.49
CA LEU A 83 14.51 6.53 -7.14
C LEU A 83 14.60 6.81 -8.64
N THR A 84 13.54 7.33 -9.27
CA THR A 84 13.62 7.79 -10.66
C THR A 84 14.50 9.05 -10.72
N PRO A 85 15.64 9.02 -11.43
CA PRO A 85 16.52 10.19 -11.48
C PRO A 85 15.79 11.41 -12.06
N PRO A 86 15.93 12.62 -11.50
CA PRO A 86 15.25 13.83 -12.00
C PRO A 86 15.44 14.10 -13.50
N LYS A 87 16.61 13.75 -14.04
CA LYS A 87 16.91 13.85 -15.49
C LYS A 87 15.99 12.99 -16.37
N VAL A 88 15.45 11.88 -15.86
CA VAL A 88 14.52 11.01 -16.59
C VAL A 88 13.18 11.71 -16.74
N PHE A 89 12.66 12.34 -15.68
CA PHE A 89 11.45 13.14 -15.77
C PHE A 89 11.63 14.33 -16.73
N HIS A 90 12.78 15.01 -16.68
CA HIS A 90 13.09 16.07 -17.63
C HIS A 90 13.06 15.57 -19.08
N ALA A 91 13.72 14.44 -19.37
CA ALA A 91 13.75 13.86 -20.71
C ALA A 91 12.36 13.41 -21.19
N ALA A 92 11.53 12.85 -20.30
CA ALA A 92 10.22 12.30 -20.66
C ALA A 92 9.13 13.38 -20.80
N TYR A 93 9.15 14.40 -19.93
CA TYR A 93 8.03 15.34 -19.76
C TYR A 93 8.43 16.82 -19.87
N GLY A 94 9.71 17.13 -20.05
CA GLY A 94 10.21 18.50 -20.10
C GLY A 94 10.16 19.25 -18.76
N VAL A 95 9.88 18.55 -17.65
CA VAL A 95 9.90 19.17 -16.31
C VAL A 95 11.31 19.56 -15.92
N ASP A 96 11.43 20.65 -15.18
CA ASP A 96 12.72 21.12 -14.67
C ASP A 96 13.30 20.12 -13.66
N LYS A 97 14.53 19.66 -13.91
CA LYS A 97 15.17 18.59 -13.11
C LYS A 97 15.51 19.07 -11.70
N GLU A 98 15.86 20.33 -11.51
CA GLU A 98 16.13 20.90 -10.19
C GLU A 98 14.83 21.03 -9.39
N LYS A 99 13.75 21.54 -9.99
CA LYS A 99 12.45 21.70 -9.32
C LYS A 99 11.84 20.36 -8.92
N ILE A 100 11.91 19.34 -9.77
CA ILE A 100 11.38 18.02 -9.40
C ILE A 100 12.24 17.35 -8.33
N ALA A 101 13.57 17.53 -8.37
CA ALA A 101 14.45 17.04 -7.30
C ALA A 101 14.10 17.70 -5.96
N GLU A 102 13.85 19.00 -5.94
CA GLU A 102 13.42 19.74 -4.75
C GLU A 102 12.06 19.25 -4.25
N ALA A 103 11.05 19.14 -5.14
CA ALA A 103 9.70 18.72 -4.79
C ALA A 103 9.63 17.30 -4.20
N LEU A 104 10.47 16.39 -4.71
CA LEU A 104 10.54 15.01 -4.24
C LEU A 104 11.52 14.83 -3.07
N SER A 105 12.31 15.84 -2.72
CA SER A 105 13.29 15.78 -1.64
C SER A 105 12.74 15.39 -0.26
N PRO A 106 11.47 15.63 0.12
CA PRO A 106 10.91 15.14 1.38
C PRO A 106 10.78 13.61 1.45
N ILE A 107 10.75 12.90 0.32
CA ILE A 107 10.60 11.45 0.28
C ILE A 107 11.98 10.81 0.51
N LYS A 108 12.25 10.40 1.74
CA LYS A 108 13.55 9.81 2.13
C LYS A 108 13.57 8.28 2.10
N GLU A 109 12.41 7.66 2.21
CA GLU A 109 12.23 6.22 2.33
C GLU A 109 10.93 5.76 1.66
N SER A 110 10.72 4.44 1.60
CA SER A 110 9.47 3.83 1.14
C SER A 110 8.32 4.17 2.09
N VAL A 111 7.12 4.51 1.59
CA VAL A 111 6.05 5.04 2.44
C VAL A 111 4.94 4.06 2.82
N VAL A 112 4.34 3.17 2.04
CA VAL A 112 3.17 2.35 2.43
C VAL A 112 1.96 3.15 2.99
N ILE A 113 1.95 3.57 4.27
CA ILE A 113 0.89 4.37 4.91
C ILE A 113 1.43 5.76 5.28
N GLY A 114 0.94 6.80 4.61
CA GLY A 114 1.38 8.18 4.78
C GLY A 114 0.34 9.16 5.35
N PRO A 115 0.78 10.38 5.73
CA PRO A 115 2.17 10.85 5.64
C PRO A 115 3.07 10.16 6.67
N PRO A 116 4.35 9.89 6.35
CA PRO A 116 5.29 9.30 7.31
C PRO A 116 5.39 10.21 8.54
N SER A 117 5.36 9.63 9.74
CA SER A 117 5.52 10.43 10.96
C SER A 117 6.96 10.94 11.02
N LYS A 118 7.16 12.13 11.60
CA LYS A 118 8.53 12.67 11.81
C LYS A 118 9.42 11.72 12.63
N ASP A 119 8.81 10.80 13.37
CA ASP A 119 9.46 9.83 14.25
C ASP A 119 9.50 8.39 13.67
N SER A 120 8.93 8.13 12.48
CA SER A 120 8.77 6.77 11.92
C SER A 120 10.05 6.15 11.35
N ILE A 121 11.17 6.89 11.33
CA ILE A 121 12.46 6.45 10.79
C ILE A 121 13.17 5.38 11.66
N HIS A 122 12.65 5.04 12.85
CA HIS A 122 13.42 4.27 13.85
C HIS A 122 13.00 2.80 14.12
N SER A 123 12.37 2.06 13.19
CA SER A 123 12.03 0.64 13.50
C SER A 123 12.18 -0.40 12.38
N ARG A 124 13.17 -0.28 11.49
CA ARG A 124 13.53 -1.39 10.58
C ARG A 124 14.98 -1.86 10.62
N ALA A 125 15.72 -1.53 11.68
CA ALA A 125 17.02 -2.10 11.94
C ALA A 125 17.07 -2.64 13.38
N ASN A 126 16.71 -3.92 13.52
CA ASN A 126 17.14 -4.89 14.55
C ASN A 126 15.99 -5.80 14.97
N ASP A 127 15.62 -6.75 14.10
CA ASP A 127 15.10 -8.05 14.55
C ASP A 127 16.08 -9.12 14.10
N THR A 128 17.23 -9.15 14.78
CA THR A 128 18.01 -10.37 14.99
C THR A 128 17.99 -10.63 16.48
N GLU A 129 16.90 -11.22 16.98
CA GLU A 129 16.93 -11.94 18.24
C GLU A 129 16.43 -13.37 18.07
N LYS A 130 17.24 -14.26 18.61
CA LYS A 130 17.16 -15.71 18.60
C LYS A 130 15.90 -16.14 19.35
N VAL A 131 15.04 -16.94 18.71
CA VAL A 131 14.06 -17.75 19.43
C VAL A 131 14.58 -19.18 19.51
N ASN A 132 14.79 -19.61 20.76
CA ASN A 132 15.21 -20.95 21.14
C ASN A 132 14.14 -21.98 20.77
N ASN A 133 14.58 -23.17 20.35
CA ASN A 133 13.76 -24.38 20.29
C ASN A 133 13.02 -24.61 21.62
N HIS A 134 11.70 -24.63 21.57
CA HIS A 134 10.88 -25.54 22.36
C HIS A 134 9.57 -25.82 21.62
N ASP A 135 9.32 -27.12 21.41
CA ASP A 135 8.09 -27.66 20.85
C ASP A 135 6.87 -27.19 21.65
N GLY A 136 5.90 -26.57 20.96
CA GLY A 136 4.63 -26.13 21.53
C GLY A 136 3.70 -25.67 20.42
N GLU A 137 2.62 -26.42 20.21
CA GLU A 137 1.63 -26.29 19.12
C GLU A 137 1.00 -24.89 19.01
N ILE A 138 0.74 -24.48 17.76
CA ILE A 138 0.02 -23.24 17.43
C ILE A 138 -1.49 -23.52 17.56
N LEU A 139 -2.15 -22.84 18.50
CA LEU A 139 -3.61 -22.94 18.69
C LEU A 139 -4.34 -21.82 17.93
N ILE A 140 -5.25 -22.20 17.03
CA ILE A 140 -6.15 -21.27 16.34
C ILE A 140 -7.59 -21.49 16.85
N ASN A 141 -8.24 -20.41 17.27
CA ASN A 141 -9.60 -20.43 17.82
C ASN A 141 -10.60 -19.84 16.81
N ILE A 142 -11.58 -20.65 16.37
CA ILE A 142 -12.67 -20.19 15.50
C ILE A 142 -14.00 -20.69 16.07
N ASN A 143 -14.95 -19.77 16.29
CA ASN A 143 -16.30 -20.07 16.81
C ASN A 143 -16.30 -20.95 18.08
N ASN A 144 -15.44 -20.61 19.05
CA ASN A 144 -15.27 -21.35 20.31
C ASN A 144 -14.86 -22.83 20.15
N ARG A 145 -14.24 -23.19 19.02
CA ARG A 145 -13.56 -24.48 18.86
C ARG A 145 -12.09 -24.25 18.57
N THR A 146 -11.26 -24.84 19.42
CA THR A 146 -9.81 -24.97 19.22
C THR A 146 -9.56 -26.18 18.32
N ILE A 147 -8.72 -26.02 17.30
CA ILE A 147 -8.23 -27.12 16.48
C ILE A 147 -6.71 -27.16 16.64
N ASP A 148 -6.20 -28.31 17.06
CA ASP A 148 -4.77 -28.64 17.10
C ASP A 148 -4.35 -29.16 15.72
N LEU A 149 -3.23 -28.67 15.18
CA LEU A 149 -2.63 -29.13 13.93
C LEU A 149 -1.51 -30.14 14.19
#